data_AF-A0AA38NAV9-F1
#
_entry.id   AF-A0AA38NAV9-F1
#
_cell.length_a   1.000
_cell.length_b   1.000
_cell.length_c   1.000
_cell.angle_alpha   90.00
_cell.angle_beta   90.00
_cell.angle_gamma   90.00
#
_symmetry.space_group_name_H-M   'P 1'
#
loop_
_entity.id
_entity.type
_entity.pdbx_description
1 polymer ?
#
loop_
_entity_poly.entity_id
_entity_poly.type
_entity_poly.pdbx_seq_one_letter_code
_entity_poly.pdbx_strand_id
1 'polypeptide(L)'
;YRVHDGPSFHKVHLVSLATKRTLNLLEFHTLVGHLNFDTCINISKNKLVDDLPDVEIPTVRPFCDVCAKAKATRHPFPKESMTEYRNYGDKVVSDLWGPA
;
A
#
# COMPACT_ATOMS: atom_id res chain seq x y z
N TYR A 1 31.52 7.56 35.90
CA TYR A 1 30.57 6.87 35.01
C TYR A 1 29.71 7.95 34.35
N ARG A 2 29.87 8.19 33.05
CA ARG A 2 29.03 9.14 32.30
C ARG A 2 27.93 8.33 31.65
N VAL A 3 26.67 8.57 32.05
CA VAL A 3 25.51 8.03 31.34
C VAL A 3 25.37 8.87 30.08
N HIS A 4 25.58 8.25 28.93
CA HIS A 4 25.28 8.88 27.65
C HIS A 4 23.76 8.90 27.47
N ASP A 5 23.19 10.09 27.35
CA ASP A 5 21.82 10.31 26.93
C ASP A 5 21.56 9.57 25.61
N GLY A 6 20.50 8.76 25.59
CA GLY A 6 20.08 8.02 24.40
C GLY A 6 19.59 8.95 23.27
N PRO A 7 19.49 8.46 22.03
CA PRO A 7 19.15 9.30 20.90
C PRO A 7 17.76 9.91 21.09
N SER A 8 17.70 11.24 21.05
CA SER A 8 16.45 11.99 21.00
C SER A 8 15.69 11.62 19.73
N PHE A 9 14.70 10.74 19.85
CA PHE A 9 13.80 10.44 18.75
C PHE A 9 13.11 11.75 18.33
N HIS A 10 13.39 12.21 17.11
CA HIS A 10 12.69 13.35 16.53
C HIS A 10 11.20 13.00 16.48
N LYS A 11 10.39 13.71 17.27
CA LYS A 11 8.95 13.51 17.33
C LYS A 11 8.33 13.92 16.00
N VAL A 12 7.82 12.94 15.26
CA VAL A 12 7.01 13.20 14.07
C VAL A 12 5.62 13.56 14.56
N HIS A 13 5.32 14.85 14.64
CA HIS A 13 3.96 15.33 14.83
C HIS A 13 3.20 15.16 13.51
N LEU A 14 2.29 14.18 13.46
CA LEU A 14 1.30 14.13 12.39
C LEU A 14 0.39 15.35 12.56
N VAL A 15 0.14 16.12 11.50
CA VAL A 15 -0.76 17.28 11.54
C VAL A 15 -2.12 16.79 12.01
N SER A 16 -2.41 17.05 13.28
CA SER A 16 -3.60 16.57 13.97
C SER A 16 -4.81 17.30 13.40
N LEU A 17 -5.53 16.63 12.49
CA LEU A 17 -6.97 16.83 12.34
C LEU A 17 -7.61 16.27 13.61
N ALA A 18 -7.43 17.01 14.71
CA ALA A 18 -7.90 16.69 16.05
C ALA A 18 -9.42 16.46 16.01
N THR A 19 -9.80 15.22 15.77
CA THR A 19 -11.12 14.73 16.12
C THR A 19 -10.87 13.72 17.21
N LYS A 20 -11.38 14.00 18.42
CA LYS A 20 -11.46 13.07 19.57
C LYS A 20 -12.38 11.86 19.27
N ARG A 21 -12.44 11.41 18.02
CA ARG A 21 -13.28 10.33 17.56
C ARG A 21 -12.43 9.08 17.46
N THR A 22 -13.01 7.95 17.83
CA THR A 22 -12.45 6.66 17.46
C THR A 22 -12.55 6.50 15.94
N LEU A 23 -11.46 6.05 15.32
CA LEU A 23 -11.43 5.73 13.89
C LEU A 23 -11.59 4.23 13.72
N ASN A 24 -12.28 3.80 12.66
CA ASN A 24 -12.14 2.41 12.26
C ASN A 24 -10.79 2.19 11.54
N LEU A 25 -10.33 0.94 11.49
CA LEU A 25 -9.05 0.60 10.87
C LEU A 25 -8.94 1.01 9.39
N LEU A 26 -10.04 1.01 8.62
CA LEU A 26 -10.06 1.39 7.21
C LEU A 26 -9.92 2.91 7.00
N GLU A 27 -10.58 3.70 7.85
CA GLU A 27 -10.46 5.16 7.90
C GLU A 27 -9.04 5.55 8.27
N PHE A 28 -8.48 4.91 9.32
CA PHE A 28 -7.12 5.17 9.73
C PHE A 28 -6.12 4.82 8.61
N HIS A 29 -6.26 3.65 7.98
CA HIS A 29 -5.50 3.23 6.80
C HIS A 29 -5.54 4.26 5.67
N THR A 30 -6.70 4.85 5.41
CA THR A 30 -6.87 5.88 4.36
C THR A 30 -6.22 7.20 4.77
N LEU A 31 -6.38 7.63 6.03
CA LEU A 31 -5.79 8.86 6.56
C LEU A 31 -4.26 8.85 6.53
N VAL A 32 -3.63 7.70 6.80
CA VAL A 32 -2.16 7.56 6.75
C VAL A 32 -1.64 7.21 5.35
N GLY A 33 -2.46 7.36 4.30
CA GLY A 33 -2.03 7.21 2.92
C GLY A 33 -1.90 5.76 2.46
N HIS A 34 -2.87 4.92 2.82
CA HIS A 34 -2.94 3.52 2.40
C HIS A 34 -1.77 2.64 2.88
N LEU A 35 -1.27 2.93 4.09
CA LEU A 35 -0.24 2.13 4.75
C LEU A 35 -0.74 0.71 5.04
N ASN A 36 0.13 -0.30 5.04
CA ASN A 36 -0.27 -1.69 5.34
C ASN A 36 -1.06 -1.77 6.67
N PHE A 37 -2.10 -2.59 6.71
CA PHE A 37 -2.96 -2.76 7.88
C PHE A 37 -2.17 -3.24 9.11
N ASP A 38 -1.19 -4.14 8.96
CA ASP A 38 -0.37 -4.58 10.08
C ASP A 38 0.45 -3.43 10.66
N THR A 39 0.98 -2.56 9.79
CA THR A 39 1.71 -1.37 10.22
C THR A 39 0.78 -0.38 10.93
N CYS A 40 -0.45 -0.19 10.43
CA CYS A 40 -1.47 0.63 11.09
C CYS A 40 -1.80 0.10 12.50
N ILE A 41 -1.99 -1.21 12.61
CA ILE A 41 -2.26 -1.90 13.88
C ILE A 41 -1.06 -1.73 14.83
N ASN A 42 0.17 -1.88 14.33
CA ASN A 42 1.37 -1.73 15.15
C ASN A 42 1.55 -0.28 15.65
N ILE A 43 1.28 0.71 14.80
CA ILE A 43 1.32 2.13 15.18
C ILE A 43 0.31 2.41 16.29
N SER A 44 -0.92 1.92 16.13
CA SER A 44 -1.99 2.11 17.12
C SER A 44 -1.70 1.38 18.44
N LYS A 45 -1.34 0.10 18.40
CA LYS A 45 -1.08 -0.72 19.61
C LYS A 45 0.12 -0.24 20.41
N ASN A 46 1.21 0.13 19.73
CA ASN A 46 2.45 0.53 20.38
C ASN A 46 2.51 2.03 20.67
N LYS A 47 1.46 2.79 20.34
CA LYS A 47 1.39 4.26 20.50
C LYS A 47 2.64 4.95 19.96
N LEU A 48 3.05 4.58 18.74
CA LEU A 48 4.30 5.07 18.13
C LEU A 48 4.25 6.56 17.76
N VAL A 49 3.07 7.18 17.79
CA VAL A 49 2.83 8.58 17.45
C VAL A 49 2.02 9.20 18.57
N ASP A 50 2.50 10.33 19.09
CA ASP A 50 1.79 11.15 20.07
C ASP A 50 0.51 11.73 19.43
N ASP A 51 -0.58 11.85 20.19
CA ASP A 51 -1.86 12.43 19.77
C ASP A 51 -2.60 11.68 18.63
N LEU A 52 -2.32 10.38 18.46
CA LEU A 52 -3.08 9.54 17.53
C LEU A 52 -4.50 9.28 18.06
N PRO A 53 -5.55 9.38 17.23
CA PRO A 53 -6.89 8.94 17.63
C PRO A 53 -6.89 7.43 17.91
N ASP A 54 -7.76 7.01 18.83
CA ASP A 54 -7.97 5.59 19.09
C ASP A 54 -8.52 4.89 17.84
N VAL A 55 -8.00 3.71 17.53
CA VAL A 55 -8.38 2.94 16.34
C VAL A 55 -9.06 1.64 16.76
N GLU A 56 -10.27 1.43 16.28
CA GLU A 56 -11.00 0.17 16.44
C GLU A 56 -10.42 -0.89 15.50
N ILE A 57 -9.87 -1.95 16.09
CA ILE A 57 -9.24 -3.05 15.36
C ILE A 57 -10.24 -4.22 15.25
N PRO A 58 -10.82 -4.48 14.06
CA PRO A 58 -11.73 -5.60 13.87
C PRO A 58 -10.99 -6.95 13.89
N THR A 59 -11.74 -8.03 14.13
CA THR A 59 -11.22 -9.42 14.07
C THR A 59 -10.80 -9.82 12.67
N VAL A 60 -11.50 -9.32 11.64
CA VAL A 60 -11.19 -9.54 10.23
C VAL A 60 -10.71 -8.22 9.62
N ARG A 61 -9.63 -8.28 8.85
CA ARG A 61 -9.10 -7.08 8.17
C ARG A 61 -10.10 -6.56 7.13
N PRO A 62 -10.34 -5.24 7.09
CA PRO A 62 -11.18 -4.65 6.07
C PRO A 62 -10.52 -4.75 4.69
N PHE A 63 -11.34 -4.73 3.65
CA PHE A 63 -10.88 -4.69 2.27
C PHE A 63 -10.77 -3.25 1.77
N CYS A 64 -9.71 -2.94 1.01
CA CYS A 64 -9.52 -1.63 0.40
C CYS A 64 -9.37 -1.77 -1.12
N ASP A 65 -10.39 -1.32 -1.87
CA ASP A 65 -10.42 -1.37 -3.33
C ASP A 65 -9.24 -0.64 -3.98
N VAL A 66 -8.86 0.51 -3.42
CA VAL A 66 -7.76 1.35 -3.93
C VAL A 66 -6.44 0.59 -3.83
N CYS A 67 -6.17 0.00 -2.66
CA CYS A 67 -4.99 -0.84 -2.46
C CYS A 67 -4.99 -2.06 -3.37
N ALA A 68 -6.13 -2.74 -3.52
CA ALA A 68 -6.23 -3.91 -4.37
C ALA A 68 -5.89 -3.57 -5.82
N LYS A 69 -6.39 -2.45 -6.35
CA LYS A 69 -6.12 -2.00 -7.74
C LYS A 69 -4.70 -1.48 -7.92
N ALA A 70 -4.19 -0.71 -6.96
CA ALA A 70 -2.87 -0.08 -7.04
C ALA A 70 -1.72 -1.05 -6.76
N LYS A 71 -1.92 -2.03 -5.88
CA LYS A 71 -0.92 -3.01 -5.44
C LYS A 71 -1.21 -4.42 -5.95
N ALA A 72 -2.12 -4.57 -6.92
CA ALA A 72 -2.37 -5.85 -7.56
C ALA A 72 -1.04 -6.43 -8.05
N THR A 73 -0.60 -7.53 -7.43
CA THR A 73 0.54 -8.30 -7.94
C THR A 73 0.16 -8.82 -9.32
N ARG A 74 0.83 -8.31 -10.35
CA ARG A 74 0.68 -8.87 -11.70
C ARG A 74 1.73 -9.94 -11.88
N HIS A 75 1.29 -11.13 -12.31
CA HIS A 75 2.23 -12.05 -12.90
C HIS A 75 2.79 -11.41 -14.17
N PRO A 76 4.11 -11.44 -14.38
CA PRO A 76 4.67 -10.97 -15.62
C PRO A 76 4.07 -11.80 -16.75
N PHE A 77 3.76 -11.14 -17.87
CA PHE A 77 3.44 -11.88 -19.08
C PHE A 77 4.66 -12.74 -19.47
N PRO A 78 4.43 -13.96 -19.99
CA PRO A 78 5.51 -14.74 -20.59
C PRO A 78 6.27 -13.88 -21.60
N LYS A 79 7.60 -13.96 -21.59
CA LYS A 79 8.45 -13.19 -22.52
C LYS A 79 8.20 -13.60 -23.97
N GLU A 80 7.85 -14.86 -24.17
CA GLU A 80 7.64 -15.45 -25.48
C GLU A 80 6.33 -16.21 -25.51
N SER A 81 5.73 -16.21 -26.70
CA SER A 81 4.57 -17.04 -27.02
C SER A 81 5.03 -18.48 -27.23
N MET A 82 4.34 -19.43 -26.62
CA MET A 82 4.52 -20.86 -26.90
C MET A 82 3.78 -21.31 -28.18
N THR A 83 3.08 -20.40 -28.84
CA THR A 83 2.34 -20.68 -30.08
C THR A 83 3.30 -20.75 -31.27
N GLU A 84 3.30 -21.90 -31.94
CA GLU A 84 4.03 -22.15 -33.19
C GLU A 84 3.05 -22.20 -34.36
N TYR A 85 3.49 -21.68 -35.51
CA TYR A 85 2.76 -21.71 -36.78
C TYR A 85 3.57 -22.56 -37.75
N ARG A 86 2.96 -23.60 -38.34
CA ARG A 86 3.69 -24.65 -39.05
C ARG A 86 3.51 -24.58 -40.56
N ASN A 87 2.38 -24.05 -41.02
CA ASN A 87 2.07 -23.93 -42.43
C ASN A 87 2.17 -22.46 -42.89
N TYR A 88 2.41 -22.30 -44.18
CA TYR A 88 2.41 -20.98 -44.80
C TYR A 88 1.01 -20.36 -44.71
N GLY A 89 0.96 -19.10 -44.25
CA GLY A 89 -0.29 -18.36 -44.06
C GLY A 89 -0.98 -18.55 -42.71
N ASP A 90 -0.45 -19.40 -41.83
CA ASP A 90 -1.00 -19.64 -40.47
C ASP A 90 -1.00 -18.36 -39.60
N LYS A 91 -0.11 -17.40 -39.89
CA LYS A 91 -0.08 -16.08 -39.26
C LYS A 91 0.40 -15.00 -40.23
N VAL A 92 -0.39 -13.95 -40.36
CA VAL A 92 -0.01 -12.68 -40.98
C VAL A 92 -0.05 -11.62 -39.88
N VAL A 93 1.03 -10.87 -39.73
CA VAL A 93 1.10 -9.72 -38.81
C VAL A 93 1.37 -8.50 -39.67
N SER A 94 0.53 -7.48 -39.52
CA SER A 94 0.73 -6.16 -40.09
C SER A 94 0.57 -5.14 -38.98
N ASP A 95 1.41 -4.11 -38.98
CA ASP A 95 1.29 -2.97 -38.08
C ASP A 95 1.18 -1.68 -38.89
N LEU A 96 0.51 -0.68 -38.33
CA LEU A 96 0.36 0.64 -38.95
C LEU A 96 1.39 1.58 -38.33
N TRP A 97 2.24 2.18 -39.17
CA TRP A 97 3.08 3.29 -38.74
C TRP A 97 2.32 4.61 -38.87
N GLY A 98 2.15 5.33 -37.76
CA GLY A 98 1.64 6.70 -37.70
C GLY A 98 2.60 7.76 -38.28
N PRO A 99 2.18 9.04 -38.38
CA PRO A 99 2.87 10.07 -39.15
C PRO A 99 4.34 10.28 -38.73
N ALA A 100 5.19 10.59 -39.72
CA ALA A 100 6.59 10.94 -39.54
C ALA A 100 6.77 12.33 -38.90
#